data_AF-A0A6L7LAX9-F1
#
_entry.id   AF-A0A6L7LAX9-F1
#
_cell.length_a   1.000
_cell.length_b   1.000
_cell.length_c   1.000
_cell.angle_alpha   90.00
_cell.angle_beta   90.00
_cell.angle_gamma   90.00
#
_symmetry.space_group_name_H-M   'P 1'
#
loop_
_entity.id
_entity.type
_entity.pdbx_description
1 polymer ?
#
loop_
_entity_poly.entity_id
_entity_poly.type
_entity_poly.pdbx_seq_one_letter_code
_entity_poly.pdbx_strand_id
1 'polypeptide(L)'
;MRCSEERVGRMKVTYDLYADAVYIYLTAKKHELYTHVIEDEDIMVDVGIGNNRAVVGIEILDASSRLDLEELKTLEFVEHGPPISSEELRAEEIAAIRENEAEYEHAQSE
;
A
#
# COMPACT_ATOMS: atom_id res chain seq x y z
N MET A 1 30.02 5.64 -14.88
CA MET A 1 29.48 6.53 -13.82
C MET A 1 28.08 6.03 -13.51
N ARG A 2 27.78 5.77 -12.23
CA ARG A 2 26.75 4.83 -11.74
C ARG A 2 25.35 5.19 -12.24
N CYS A 3 24.71 4.28 -12.98
CA CYS A 3 23.25 4.19 -13.03
C CYS A 3 22.79 3.80 -11.62
N SER A 4 22.15 4.72 -10.91
CA SER A 4 21.45 4.40 -9.68
C SER A 4 20.12 3.74 -10.06
N GLU A 5 20.14 2.41 -10.24
CA GLU A 5 18.95 1.58 -10.08
C GLU A 5 18.50 1.72 -8.61
N GLU A 6 17.66 2.71 -8.32
CA GLU A 6 16.91 2.71 -7.08
C GLU A 6 15.86 1.61 -7.21
N ARG A 7 16.25 0.39 -6.87
CA ARG A 7 15.37 -0.78 -6.86
C ARG A 7 14.14 -0.45 -6.02
N VAL A 8 13.00 -0.36 -6.69
CA VAL A 8 11.67 -0.35 -6.08
C VAL A 8 11.64 -1.50 -5.06
N GLY A 9 11.30 -1.16 -3.82
CA GLY A 9 11.48 -2.03 -2.67
C GLY A 9 10.69 -3.31 -2.85
N ARG A 10 11.36 -4.47 -2.82
CA ARG A 10 10.68 -5.76 -2.95
C ARG A 10 9.63 -5.92 -1.86
N MET A 11 8.38 -6.11 -2.27
CA MET A 11 7.33 -6.63 -1.41
C MET A 11 7.76 -7.99 -0.82
N LYS A 12 7.37 -8.27 0.42
CA LYS A 12 7.72 -9.51 1.14
C LYS A 12 6.52 -10.00 1.92
N VAL A 13 6.17 -11.27 1.75
CA VAL A 13 5.16 -11.95 2.58
C VAL A 13 5.87 -12.98 3.47
N THR A 14 5.56 -13.01 4.76
CA THR A 14 6.10 -13.99 5.71
C THR A 14 5.03 -14.47 6.67
N TYR A 15 5.05 -15.77 6.94
CA TYR A 15 4.25 -16.37 8.00
C TYR A 15 5.13 -16.67 9.21
N ASP A 16 4.71 -16.22 10.39
CA ASP A 16 5.31 -16.58 11.69
C ASP A 16 4.46 -17.65 12.37
N LEU A 17 5.02 -18.85 12.50
CA LEU A 17 4.36 -19.99 13.11
C LEU A 17 4.10 -19.83 14.62
N TYR A 18 4.93 -19.07 15.33
CA TYR A 18 4.80 -18.89 16.78
C TYR A 18 3.73 -17.87 17.13
N ALA A 19 3.64 -16.81 16.34
CA ALA A 19 2.60 -15.79 16.48
C ALA A 19 1.27 -16.16 15.81
N ASP A 20 1.28 -17.18 14.93
CA ASP A 20 0.21 -17.49 13.99
C ASP A 20 -0.26 -16.25 13.20
N ALA A 21 0.71 -15.61 12.54
CA ALA A 21 0.50 -14.33 11.88
C ALA A 21 1.16 -14.27 10.49
N VAL A 22 0.46 -13.65 9.53
CA VAL A 22 1.00 -13.32 8.21
C VAL A 22 1.31 -11.84 8.11
N TYR A 23 2.54 -11.53 7.72
CA TYR A 23 3.03 -10.18 7.47
C TYR A 23 3.21 -9.96 5.98
N ILE A 24 2.60 -8.90 5.47
CA ILE A 24 2.71 -8.46 4.09
C ILE A 24 3.38 -7.08 4.10
N TYR A 25 4.66 -7.02 3.73
CA TYR A 25 5.41 -5.78 3.59
C TYR A 25 5.35 -5.32 2.14
N LEU A 26 4.80 -4.14 1.89
CA LEU A 26 4.64 -3.58 0.54
C LEU A 26 5.87 -2.79 0.07
N THR A 27 6.76 -2.43 1.00
CA THR A 27 8.00 -1.70 0.70
C THR A 27 9.12 -2.14 1.63
N ALA A 28 10.34 -2.15 1.10
CA ALA A 28 11.57 -2.38 1.88
C ALA A 28 12.12 -1.08 2.51
N LYS A 29 11.54 0.08 2.19
CA LYS A 29 11.97 1.37 2.73
C LYS A 29 11.50 1.50 4.18
N LYS A 30 12.36 2.01 5.06
CA LYS A 30 11.97 2.36 6.43
C LYS A 30 11.13 3.63 6.39
N HIS A 31 9.97 3.57 6.99
CA HIS A 31 9.06 4.69 7.15
C HIS A 31 8.78 4.92 8.64
N GLU A 32 8.43 6.15 9.01
CA GLU A 32 7.73 6.39 10.27
C GLU A 32 6.28 5.95 10.08
N LEU A 33 5.79 5.09 10.96
CA LEU A 33 4.54 4.37 10.78
C LEU A 33 3.59 4.63 11.93
N TYR A 34 2.32 4.64 11.62
CA TYR A 34 1.26 4.44 12.60
C TYR A 34 0.48 3.18 12.20
N THR A 35 0.11 2.37 13.20
CA THR A 35 -0.65 1.15 12.99
C THR A 35 -2.12 1.41 13.26
N HIS A 36 -2.99 1.08 12.30
CA HIS A 36 -4.42 0.97 12.52
C HIS A 36 -4.79 -0.48 12.80
N VAL A 37 -5.48 -0.70 13.92
CA VAL A 37 -6.03 -2.01 14.28
C VAL A 37 -7.48 -2.07 13.85
N ILE A 38 -7.84 -3.10 13.08
CA ILE A 38 -9.21 -3.44 12.72
C ILE A 38 -9.63 -4.54 13.69
N GLU A 39 -10.16 -4.15 14.85
CA GLU A 39 -10.35 -5.05 16.00
C GLU A 39 -11.25 -6.25 15.70
N ASP A 40 -12.34 -6.05 14.93
CA ASP A 40 -13.27 -7.13 14.59
C ASP A 40 -12.71 -8.13 13.55
N GLU A 41 -11.61 -7.77 12.90
CA GLU A 41 -11.02 -8.57 11.84
C GLU A 41 -9.62 -9.07 12.18
N ASP A 42 -9.09 -8.88 13.40
CA ASP A 42 -7.72 -9.27 13.77
C ASP A 42 -6.66 -8.90 12.72
N ILE A 43 -6.89 -7.78 12.03
CA ILE A 43 -6.02 -7.23 10.99
C ILE A 43 -5.42 -5.93 11.49
N MET A 44 -4.12 -5.75 11.25
CA MET A 44 -3.44 -4.49 11.47
C MET A 44 -2.88 -3.97 10.16
N VAL A 45 -2.94 -2.65 9.98
CA VAL A 45 -2.46 -1.97 8.77
C VAL A 45 -1.48 -0.90 9.19
N ASP A 46 -0.25 -1.00 8.70
CA ASP A 46 0.78 -0.01 8.90
C ASP A 46 0.72 1.04 7.78
N VAL A 47 0.59 2.30 8.16
CA VAL A 47 0.45 3.42 7.23
C VAL A 47 1.57 4.43 7.49
N GLY A 48 2.15 4.94 6.40
CA GLY A 48 3.17 5.98 6.45
C GLY A 48 2.68 7.28 7.09
N ILE A 49 3.53 7.91 7.90
CA ILE A 49 3.28 9.22 8.49
C ILE A 49 3.85 10.33 7.58
N GLY A 50 3.21 11.51 7.58
CA GLY A 50 3.67 12.71 6.87
C GLY A 50 3.02 12.87 5.50
N ASN A 51 3.81 13.32 4.52
CA ASN A 51 3.33 13.61 3.15
C ASN A 51 3.05 12.36 2.32
N ASN A 52 3.36 11.16 2.84
CA ASN A 52 3.10 9.90 2.17
C ASN A 52 2.30 8.99 3.10
N ARG A 53 0.97 9.04 2.98
CA ARG A 53 0.01 8.23 3.74
C ARG A 53 -0.31 6.89 3.05
N ALA A 54 0.68 6.31 2.39
CA ALA A 54 0.53 5.00 1.76
C ALA A 54 0.53 3.89 2.81
N VAL A 55 -0.25 2.82 2.54
CA VAL A 55 -0.14 1.57 3.27
C VAL A 55 1.23 0.96 2.94
N VAL A 56 1.96 0.55 3.97
CA VAL A 56 3.29 -0.05 3.83
C VAL A 56 3.33 -1.51 4.29
N GLY A 57 2.36 -1.93 5.09
CA GLY A 57 2.36 -3.19 5.78
C GLY A 57 0.94 -3.62 6.17
N ILE A 58 0.69 -4.92 6.10
CA ILE A 58 -0.53 -5.55 6.61
C ILE A 58 -0.10 -6.75 7.46
N GLU A 59 -0.71 -6.89 8.62
CA GLU A 59 -0.57 -8.05 9.52
C GLU A 59 -1.94 -8.68 9.73
N ILE A 60 -2.00 -9.99 9.55
CA ILE A 60 -3.20 -10.81 9.75
C ILE A 60 -2.88 -11.80 10.87
N LEU A 61 -3.59 -11.71 11.99
CA LEU A 61 -3.44 -12.64 13.11
C LEU A 61 -4.39 -13.83 12.96
N ASP A 62 -4.15 -14.89 13.74
CA ASP A 62 -4.85 -16.18 13.66
C ASP A 62 -4.86 -16.73 12.21
N ALA A 63 -3.75 -16.53 11.52
CA ALA A 63 -3.68 -16.66 10.07
C ALA A 63 -3.96 -18.09 9.61
N SER A 64 -3.59 -19.10 10.40
CA SER A 64 -3.84 -20.52 10.09
C SER A 64 -5.33 -20.88 10.04
N SER A 65 -6.20 -20.14 10.73
CA SER A 65 -7.66 -20.34 10.71
C SER A 65 -8.34 -19.57 9.57
N ARG A 66 -7.66 -18.56 9.04
CA ARG A 66 -8.21 -17.56 8.12
C ARG A 66 -7.71 -17.71 6.68
N LEU A 67 -6.52 -18.28 6.50
CA LEU A 67 -5.83 -18.38 5.21
C LEU A 67 -5.40 -19.81 4.93
N ASP A 68 -5.46 -20.22 3.66
CA ASP A 68 -4.77 -21.42 3.22
C ASP A 68 -3.27 -21.16 3.08
N LEU A 69 -2.52 -21.55 4.12
CA LEU A 69 -1.08 -21.31 4.20
C LEU A 69 -0.26 -22.07 3.14
N GLU A 70 -0.83 -23.12 2.52
CA GLU A 70 -0.16 -23.83 1.41
C GLU A 70 -0.23 -23.02 0.12
N GLU A 71 -1.32 -22.27 -0.11
CA GLU A 71 -1.45 -21.40 -1.29
C GLU A 71 -0.56 -20.15 -1.19
N LEU A 72 -0.34 -19.61 0.02
CA LEU A 72 0.55 -18.46 0.26
C LEU A 72 1.99 -18.70 -0.21
N LYS A 73 2.45 -19.96 -0.25
CA LYS A 73 3.79 -20.32 -0.75
C LYS A 73 3.98 -20.07 -2.25
N THR A 74 2.88 -19.87 -2.99
CA THR A 74 2.86 -19.81 -4.46
C THR A 74 2.59 -18.40 -5.00
N LEU A 75 2.53 -17.38 -4.14
CA LEU A 75 2.25 -16.01 -4.55
C LEU A 75 3.46 -15.34 -5.22
N GLU A 76 3.41 -15.21 -6.55
CA GLU A 76 4.24 -14.30 -7.33
C GLU A 76 3.43 -13.05 -7.69
N PHE A 77 3.82 -11.89 -7.17
CA PHE A 77 3.22 -10.61 -7.54
C PHE A 77 3.85 -10.11 -8.84
N VAL A 78 3.06 -10.10 -9.91
CA VAL A 78 3.41 -9.44 -11.17
C VAL A 78 2.94 -7.98 -11.06
N GLU A 79 3.87 -7.05 -10.85
CA GLU A 79 3.57 -5.61 -10.99
C GLU A 79 3.12 -5.36 -12.44
N HIS A 80 1.81 -5.23 -12.65
CA HIS A 80 1.25 -4.80 -13.93
C HIS A 80 1.24 -3.27 -13.98
N GLY A 81 2.39 -2.69 -14.33
CA GLY A 81 2.51 -1.28 -14.69
C GLY A 81 3.90 -0.72 -14.37
N PRO A 82 4.42 0.24 -15.14
CA PRO A 82 5.58 1.00 -14.72
C PRO A 82 5.25 1.70 -13.38
N PRO A 83 6.20 1.83 -12.45
CA PRO A 83 5.99 2.60 -11.24
C PRO A 83 5.61 4.03 -11.64
N ILE A 84 4.36 4.41 -11.37
CA ILE A 84 3.89 5.77 -11.60
C ILE A 84 4.71 6.68 -10.68
N SER A 85 5.41 7.65 -11.25
CA SER A 85 6.22 8.57 -10.47
C SER A 85 5.34 9.41 -9.54
N SER A 86 5.92 9.88 -8.43
CA SER A 86 5.22 10.79 -7.51
C SER A 86 4.82 12.11 -8.18
N GLU A 87 5.42 12.46 -9.31
CA GLU A 87 5.04 13.60 -10.15
C GLU A 87 3.81 13.31 -11.01
N GLU A 88 3.70 12.09 -11.56
CA GLU A 88 2.51 11.65 -12.30
C GLU A 88 1.29 11.49 -11.39
N LEU A 89 1.45 10.93 -10.19
CA LEU A 89 0.36 10.86 -9.20
C LEU A 89 -0.18 12.24 -8.81
N ARG A 90 0.72 13.21 -8.61
CA ARG A 90 0.33 14.60 -8.35
C ARG A 90 -0.37 15.25 -9.53
N ALA A 91 0.02 14.91 -10.75
CA ALA A 91 -0.62 15.45 -11.95
C ALA A 91 -2.06 14.94 -12.10
N GLU A 92 -2.30 13.66 -11.81
CA GLU A 92 -3.66 13.08 -11.81
C GLU A 92 -4.53 13.68 -10.70
N GLU A 93 -3.98 13.84 -9.49
CA GLU A 93 -4.70 14.44 -8.36
C GLU A 93 -5.08 15.91 -8.64
N ILE A 94 -4.18 16.69 -9.26
CA ILE A 94 -4.45 18.07 -9.68
C ILE A 94 -5.48 18.11 -10.82
N ALA A 95 -5.43 17.18 -11.76
CA ALA A 95 -6.40 17.11 -12.86
C ALA A 95 -7.81 16.82 -12.34
N ALA A 96 -7.95 15.87 -11.42
CA ALA A 96 -9.22 15.51 -10.79
C ALA A 96 -9.81 16.68 -9.97
N ILE A 97 -8.97 17.46 -9.29
CA ILE A 97 -9.44 18.65 -8.55
C ILE A 97 -9.99 19.70 -9.51
N ARG A 98 -9.30 19.97 -10.64
CA ARG A 98 -9.72 20.97 -11.62
C ARG A 98 -11.02 20.62 -12.33
N GLU A 99 -11.24 19.33 -12.60
CA GLU A 99 -12.47 18.85 -13.22
C GLU A 99 -13.67 19.09 -12.29
N ASN A 100 -13.51 18.77 -11.00
CA ASN A 100 -14.53 19.03 -9.98
C ASN A 100 -14.80 20.53 -9.77
N GLU A 101 -13.78 21.39 -9.82
CA GLU A 101 -13.95 22.85 -9.73
C GLU A 101 -14.72 23.42 -10.93
N ALA A 102 -14.45 22.92 -12.14
CA ALA A 102 -15.16 23.34 -13.35
C ALA A 102 -16.65 22.92 -13.33
N GLU A 103 -16.96 21.73 -12.83
CA GLU A 103 -18.34 21.28 -12.61
C GLU A 103 -19.06 22.13 -11.57
N TYR A 104 -18.38 22.52 -10.48
CA TYR A 104 -18.95 23.37 -9.43
C TYR A 104 -19.26 24.79 -9.94
N GLU A 105 -18.36 25.40 -10.71
CA GLU A 105 -18.58 26.73 -11.29
C GLU A 105 -19.72 26.72 -12.33
N HIS A 106 -19.83 25.66 -13.13
CA HIS A 106 -20.94 25.52 -14.08
C HIS A 106 -22.29 25.40 -13.36
N ALA A 107 -22.36 24.64 -12.25
CA ALA A 107 -23.58 24.45 -11.47
C ALA A 107 -24.04 25.71 -10.71
N GLN A 108 -23.15 26.67 -10.45
CA GLN A 108 -23.51 27.97 -9.85
C GLN A 108 -23.90 29.05 -10.87
N SER A 109 -23.78 28.75 -12.16
CA SER A 109 -24.12 29.67 -13.25
C SER A 109 -25.51 29.42 -13.88
N GLU A 110 -26.26 28.43 -13.36
CA GLU A 110 -27.64 28.09 -13.76
C GLU A 110 -28.72 28.63 -12.80
#